data_AF-A0A1V1NTQ3-F1
#
_entry.id   AF-A0A1V1NTQ3-F1
#
_cell.length_a   1.000
_cell.length_b   1.000
_cell.length_c   1.000
_cell.angle_alpha   90.00
_cell.angle_beta   90.00
_cell.angle_gamma   90.00
#
_symmetry.space_group_name_H-M   'P 1'
#
loop_
_entity.id
_entity.type
_entity.pdbx_description
1 polymer ?
#
loop_
_entity_poly.entity_id
_entity_poly.type
_entity_poly.pdbx_seq_one_letter_code
_entity_poly.pdbx_strand_id
1 'polypeptide(L)' 'MNVSGYVFSKDRQPIANVQITFTNPTRTITTDKNGFYNMVLDYHWTGSVNPQKQALAFSRKHMIITKYLPAGHI' A
#
# COMPACT_ATOMS: atom_id res chain seq x y z
N MET A 1 -18.52 1.72 -13.76
CA MET A 1 -17.47 2.49 -14.47
C MET A 1 -16.11 1.85 -14.20
N ASN A 2 -15.19 1.85 -15.17
CA ASN A 2 -13.86 1.28 -14.99
C ASN A 2 -12.81 2.39 -14.89
N VAL A 3 -11.96 2.34 -13.86
CA VAL A 3 -10.80 3.24 -13.72
C VAL A 3 -9.55 2.38 -13.65
N SER A 4 -8.65 2.56 -14.61
CA SER A 4 -7.40 1.82 -14.70
C SER A 4 -6.23 2.73 -15.06
N GLY A 5 -5.02 2.28 -14.74
CA GLY A 5 -3.80 3.02 -15.00
C GLY A 5 -2.55 2.25 -14.60
N TYR A 6 -1.41 2.91 -14.77
CA TYR A 6 -0.09 2.38 -14.43
C TYR A 6 0.65 3.31 -13.49
N VAL A 7 1.47 2.75 -12.62
CA VAL A 7 2.37 3.48 -11.74
C VAL A 7 3.82 3.19 -12.13
N PHE A 8 4.54 4.25 -12.49
CA PHE A 8 5.94 4.20 -12.89
C PHE A 8 6.81 5.09 -12.00
N SER A 9 8.08 4.70 -11.85
CA SER A 9 9.14 5.55 -11.31
C SER A 9 9.49 6.67 -12.30
N LYS A 10 10.29 7.65 -11.84
CA LYS A 10 10.91 8.67 -12.70
C LYS A 10 11.70 8.04 -13.87
N ASP A 11 12.31 6.89 -13.63
CA ASP A 11 13.08 6.12 -14.63
C ASP A 11 12.21 5.22 -15.53
N ARG A 12 10.88 5.40 -15.51
CA ARG A 12 9.90 4.62 -16.28
C ARG A 12 9.82 3.13 -15.92
N GLN A 13 10.36 2.75 -14.77
CA GLN A 13 10.25 1.39 -14.25
C GLN A 13 8.90 1.18 -13.56
N PRO A 14 8.17 0.09 -13.83
CA PRO A 14 6.89 -0.19 -13.19
C PRO A 14 7.07 -0.39 -11.68
N ILE A 15 6.13 0.12 -10.88
CA ILE A 15 6.16 -0.02 -9.42
C ILE A 15 5.04 -0.93 -8.96
N ALA A 16 5.42 -2.13 -8.54
CA ALA A 16 4.52 -3.08 -7.88
C ALA A 16 4.24 -2.69 -6.43
N ASN A 17 3.17 -3.26 -5.87
CA ASN A 17 2.81 -3.11 -4.46
C ASN A 17 2.51 -1.66 -4.01
N VAL A 18 2.02 -0.83 -4.93
CA VAL A 18 1.52 0.51 -4.61
C VAL A 18 0.04 0.40 -4.28
N GLN A 19 -0.34 0.82 -3.08
CA GLN A 19 -1.75 0.90 -2.71
C GLN A 19 -2.36 2.13 -3.37
N ILE A 20 -3.44 1.94 -4.11
CA ILE A 20 -4.22 2.99 -4.75
C ILE A 20 -5.53 3.12 -3.98
N THR A 21 -5.79 4.31 -3.45
CA THR A 21 -7.01 4.60 -2.67
C THR A 21 -7.94 5.50 -3.48
N PHE A 22 -9.14 5.00 -3.76
CA PHE A 22 -10.25 5.72 -4.37
C PHE A 22 -11.14 6.27 -3.25
N THR A 23 -11.58 7.53 -3.34
CA THR A 23 -12.50 8.13 -2.36
C THR A 23 -13.96 8.09 -2.84
N ASN A 24 -14.93 8.22 -1.93
CA ASN A 24 -16.36 8.36 -2.25
C ASN A 24 -16.99 7.22 -3.09
N PRO A 25 -17.04 5.96 -2.62
CA PRO A 25 -16.62 5.47 -1.31
C PRO A 25 -15.15 5.07 -1.27
N THR A 26 -14.59 4.92 -0.07
CA THR A 26 -13.21 4.45 0.09
C THR A 26 -13.07 3.03 -0.42
N ARG A 27 -12.29 2.84 -1.50
CA ARG A 27 -11.89 1.52 -2.01
C ARG A 27 -10.38 1.50 -2.25
N THR A 28 -9.75 0.35 -2.05
CA THR A 28 -8.31 0.19 -2.27
C THR A 28 -8.00 -0.96 -3.21
N ILE A 29 -6.92 -0.82 -3.96
CA ILE A 29 -6.30 -1.89 -4.76
C ILE A 29 -4.80 -1.74 -4.73
N THR A 30 -4.07 -2.81 -4.97
CA THR A 30 -2.62 -2.79 -5.04
C THR A 30 -2.16 -3.05 -6.48
N THR A 31 -1.17 -2.28 -6.95
CA THR A 31 -0.60 -2.48 -8.29
C THR A 31 0.08 -3.84 -8.43
N ASP A 32 -0.06 -4.45 -9.61
CA ASP A 32 0.61 -5.70 -9.95
C ASP A 32 2.11 -5.52 -10.24
N LYS A 33 2.80 -6.59 -10.65
CA LYS A 33 4.24 -6.56 -11.01
C LYS A 33 4.58 -5.60 -12.15
N ASN A 34 3.62 -5.26 -12.99
CA ASN A 34 3.76 -4.32 -14.11
C ASN A 34 3.34 -2.89 -13.71
N GLY A 35 3.05 -2.66 -12.42
CA GLY A 35 2.56 -1.37 -11.93
C GLY A 35 1.12 -1.07 -12.33
N PHE A 36 0.39 -2.05 -12.87
CA PHE A 36 -0.98 -1.86 -13.36
C PHE A 36 -1.99 -1.96 -12.23
N TYR A 37 -3.04 -1.12 -12.29
CA TYR A 37 -4.23 -1.24 -11.44
C TYR A 37 -5.50 -1.09 -12.26
N ASN A 38 -6.57 -1.74 -11.81
CA ASN A 38 -7.90 -1.66 -12.41
C ASN A 38 -8.96 -1.80 -11.31
N MET A 39 -9.81 -0.79 -11.14
CA MET A 39 -10.91 -0.77 -10.18
C MET A 39 -12.25 -0.56 -10.90
N VAL A 40 -13.23 -1.38 -10.53
CA VAL A 40 -14.63 -1.19 -10.94
C VAL A 40 -15.33 -0.36 -9.87
N LEU A 41 -15.84 0.79 -10.27
CA LEU A 41 -16.56 1.74 -9.42
C LEU A 41 -18.01 1.87 -9.87
N ASP A 42 -18.83 2.42 -8.98
CA ASP A 42 -20.24 2.66 -9.23
C ASP A 42 -20.42 3.66 -10.38
N TYR A 43 -21.59 3.65 -11.01
CA TYR A 43 -21.89 4.54 -12.14
C TYR A 43 -21.93 6.01 -11.65
N HIS A 44 -21.36 6.94 -12.44
CA HIS A 44 -21.16 8.35 -12.07
C HIS A 44 -20.28 8.60 -10.83
N TRP A 45 -19.34 7.71 -10.52
CA TRP A 45 -18.40 7.94 -9.42
C TRP A 45 -17.64 9.27 -9.59
N THR A 46 -17.66 10.09 -8.53
CA THR A 46 -16.88 11.33 -8.41
C THR A 46 -16.05 11.29 -7.13
N GLY A 47 -14.77 10.98 -7.28
CA GLY A 47 -13.82 10.98 -6.19
C GLY A 47 -12.41 11.21 -6.72
N SER A 48 -11.42 10.90 -5.88
CA SER A 48 -10.01 11.09 -6.19
C SER A 48 -9.25 9.77 -6.06
N VAL A 49 -8.21 9.63 -6.87
CA VAL A 49 -7.31 8.47 -6.88
C VAL A 49 -6.00 8.88 -6.22
N ASN A 50 -5.67 8.28 -5.09
CA ASN A 50 -4.49 8.61 -4.29
C ASN A 50 -3.53 7.41 -4.26
N PRO A 51 -2.42 7.43 -5.01
CA PRO A 51 -1.40 6.41 -4.92
C PRO A 51 -0.54 6.61 -3.67
N GLN A 52 -0.46 5.58 -2.83
CA GLN A 52 0.41 5.50 -1.67
C GLN A 52 1.27 4.24 -1.81
N LYS A 53 2.56 4.42 -2.05
CA LYS A 53 3.51 3.33 -1.86
C LYS A 53 3.59 3.13 -0.36
N GLN A 54 3.03 2.03 0.15
CA GLN A 54 3.38 1.61 1.51
C GLN A 54 4.90 1.50 1.50
N ALA A 55 5.57 2.41 2.20
CA ALA A 55 6.94 2.17 2.59
C ALA A 55 6.83 0.86 3.36
N LEU A 56 7.24 -0.26 2.73
CA LEU A 56 7.54 -1.49 3.42
C LEU A 56 8.31 -1.03 4.63
N ALA A 57 7.65 -1.04 5.80
CA ALA A 57 8.23 -0.49 7.01
C ALA A 57 9.61 -1.12 7.07
N PHE A 58 10.65 -0.26 7.01
CA PHE A 58 12.04 -0.63 7.22
C PHE A 58 12.04 -1.88 8.05
N SER A 59 12.47 -3.00 7.46
CA SER A 59 12.50 -4.31 8.07
C SER A 59 12.76 -4.23 9.58
N ARG A 60 11.70 -4.08 10.39
CA ARG A 60 11.73 -4.38 11.80
C ARG A 60 11.42 -5.86 11.89
N LYS A 61 12.37 -6.66 11.40
CA LYS A 61 12.84 -7.71 12.29
C LYS A 61 13.49 -6.98 13.47
N HIS A 62 13.32 -7.52 14.68
CA HIS A 62 13.73 -6.98 15.98
C HIS A 62 12.70 -5.97 16.55
N MET A 63 11.98 -6.22 17.64
CA MET A 63 12.08 -7.18 18.74
C MET A 63 10.68 -7.27 19.40
N ILE A 64 10.19 -8.47 19.69
CA ILE A 64 9.32 -8.62 20.87
C ILE A 64 10.24 -8.31 22.05
N ILE A 65 10.07 -7.15 22.69
CA ILE A 65 10.72 -6.88 23.98
C ILE A 65 9.90 -7.65 25.02
N THR A 66 10.15 -8.96 25.14
CA THR A 66 9.77 -9.64 26.38
C THR A 66 10.71 -9.06 27.43
N LYS A 67 10.17 -8.26 28.34
CA LYS A 67 10.88 -7.69 29.48
C LYS A 67 11.44 -8.86 30.29
N TYR A 68 12.70 -9.24 30.07
CA TYR A 68 13.43 -10.14 30.96
C TYR A 68 13.61 -9.37 32.27
N LEU A 69 12.81 -9.67 33.29
CA LEU A 69 13.15 -9.33 34.66
C LEU A 69 14.38 -10.17 35.01
N PRO A 70 15.55 -9.57 35.34
CA PRO A 70 16.69 -10.34 35.80
C PRO A 70 16.28 -11.08 37.08
N ALA A 71 16.60 -12.37 37.14
CA ALA A 71 16.51 -13.16 38.34
C ALA A 71 17.27 -12.45 39.46
N GLY A 72 16.53 -11.92 40.42
CA GLY A 72 17.09 -11.50 41.70
C GLY A 72 17.55 -12.75 42.43
N HIS A 73 18.87 -12.99 42.40
CA HIS A 73 19.56 -13.67 43.49
C HIS A 73 19.47 -12.76 44.72
N ILE A 74 18.72 -13.19 45.73
CA ILE A 74 19.15 -13.43 47.12
C ILE A 74 18.09 -14.29 47.80
#